data_AF-A0A9D7T4I5-F1
#
_entry.id   AF-A0A9D7T4I5-F1
#
_cell.length_a   1.000
_cell.length_b   1.000
_cell.length_c   1.000
_cell.angle_alpha   90.00
_cell.angle_beta   90.00
_cell.angle_gamma   90.00
#
_symmetry.space_group_name_H-M   'P 1'
#
loop_
_entity.id
_entity.type
_entity.pdbx_description
1 polymer ?
#
loop_
_entity_poly.entity_id
_entity_poly.type
_entity_poly.pdbx_seq_one_letter_code
_entity_poly.pdbx_strand_id
1 'polypeptide(L)'
;MSTSLTPYNSLLPAARTTRTLARLSHETGVSVAVTQAKAEVEAAKIDGVATVAAKAMQDVALLSQMEQSLAQTVPHASGRLATIADMAAISMAGVVADAARRIGR
;
A
#
# COMPACT_ATOMS: atom_id res chain seq x y z
N MET A 1 6.89 -10.64 77.67
CA MET A 1 5.92 -10.33 76.59
C MET A 1 6.70 -10.26 75.30
N SER A 2 6.75 -11.36 74.55
CA SER A 2 7.57 -11.48 73.35
C SER A 2 6.67 -11.37 72.14
N THR A 3 6.65 -10.20 71.50
CA THR A 3 5.82 -9.94 70.32
C THR A 3 6.54 -10.48 69.08
N SER A 4 6.19 -11.67 68.64
CA SER A 4 6.68 -12.23 67.39
C SER A 4 6.04 -11.49 66.20
N LEU A 5 6.83 -10.66 65.51
CA LEU A 5 6.44 -10.04 64.25
C LEU A 5 6.46 -11.11 63.15
N THR A 6 5.27 -11.51 62.68
CA THR A 6 5.11 -12.38 61.52
C THR A 6 5.44 -11.57 60.25
N PRO A 7 6.39 -12.02 59.39
CA PRO A 7 6.70 -11.28 58.17
C PRO A 7 5.55 -11.37 57.17
N TYR A 8 5.08 -10.22 56.69
CA TYR A 8 4.09 -10.12 55.62
C TYR A 8 4.70 -10.61 54.31
N ASN A 9 4.40 -11.85 53.91
CA ASN A 9 4.87 -12.42 52.66
C ASN A 9 3.99 -11.94 51.49
N SER A 10 4.36 -10.81 50.88
CA SER A 10 3.66 -10.16 49.77
C SER A 10 4.18 -10.54 48.37
N LEU A 11 4.85 -11.68 48.21
CA LEU A 11 5.49 -12.06 46.94
C LEU A 11 4.53 -12.59 45.86
N LEU A 12 3.29 -12.93 46.22
CA LEU A 12 2.30 -13.54 45.31
C LEU A 12 1.68 -12.57 44.27
N PRO A 13 1.36 -11.30 44.60
CA PRO A 13 0.85 -10.33 43.63
C PRO A 13 1.90 -9.94 42.59
N ALA A 14 3.17 -9.76 43.00
CA ALA A 14 4.25 -9.34 42.10
C ALA A 14 4.51 -10.37 41.00
N ALA A 15 4.60 -11.66 41.35
CA ALA A 15 4.82 -12.73 40.37
C ALA A 15 3.64 -12.88 39.37
N ARG A 16 2.40 -12.67 39.84
CA ARG A 16 1.22 -12.67 38.96
C ARG A 16 1.25 -11.49 38.00
N THR A 17 1.55 -10.29 38.48
CA THR A 17 1.68 -9.09 37.65
C THR A 17 2.80 -9.24 36.62
N THR A 18 3.96 -9.79 36.99
CA THR A 18 5.04 -10.04 36.02
C THR A 18 4.61 -11.02 34.93
N ARG A 19 3.88 -12.08 35.27
CA ARG A 19 3.38 -13.05 34.28
C ARG A 19 2.31 -12.45 33.38
N THR A 20 1.41 -11.62 33.90
CA THR A 20 0.40 -10.93 33.07
C THR A 20 1.04 -9.90 32.15
N LEU A 21 2.02 -9.15 32.62
CA LEU A 21 2.79 -8.21 31.78
C LEU A 21 3.60 -8.95 30.70
N ALA A 22 4.22 -10.08 31.01
CA ALA A 22 4.93 -10.89 30.03
C ALA A 22 3.98 -11.43 28.96
N ARG A 23 2.78 -11.90 29.35
CA ARG A 23 1.75 -12.36 28.40
C ARG A 23 1.27 -11.23 27.51
N LEU A 24 0.98 -10.06 28.09
CA LEU A 24 0.55 -8.87 27.34
C LEU A 24 1.63 -8.40 26.36
N SER A 25 2.90 -8.38 26.78
CA SER A 25 4.03 -8.05 25.91
C SER A 25 4.11 -8.99 24.72
N HIS A 26 3.96 -10.31 24.95
CA HIS A 26 3.96 -11.29 23.89
C HIS A 26 2.75 -11.14 22.95
N GLU A 27 1.53 -10.99 23.49
CA GLU A 27 0.31 -10.73 22.72
C GLU A 27 0.44 -9.44 21.86
N THR A 28 1.04 -8.39 22.44
CA THR A 28 1.31 -7.13 21.73
C THR A 28 2.33 -7.35 20.61
N GLY A 29 3.41 -8.10 20.86
CA GLY A 29 4.40 -8.44 19.85
C GLY A 29 3.79 -9.18 18.65
N VAL A 30 2.91 -10.15 18.90
CA VAL A 30 2.18 -10.85 17.84
C VAL A 30 1.25 -9.90 17.08
N SER A 31 0.51 -9.05 17.78
CA SER A 31 -0.40 -8.07 17.16
C SER A 31 0.35 -7.06 16.27
N VAL A 32 1.49 -6.56 16.73
CA VAL A 32 2.37 -5.67 15.95
C VAL A 32 2.90 -6.40 14.72
N ALA A 33 3.40 -7.63 14.87
CA ALA A 33 3.91 -8.42 13.76
C ALA A 33 2.84 -8.68 12.68
N VAL A 34 1.61 -8.99 13.08
CA VAL A 34 0.47 -9.16 12.16
C VAL A 34 0.14 -7.85 11.44
N THR A 35 0.16 -6.73 12.17
CA THR A 35 -0.13 -5.41 11.58
C THR A 35 0.95 -5.01 10.57
N GLN A 36 2.21 -5.24 10.91
CA GLN A 36 3.35 -4.99 10.03
C GLN A 36 3.27 -5.83 8.76
N ALA A 37 3.01 -7.13 8.88
CA ALA A 37 2.86 -8.02 7.73
C ALA A 37 1.72 -7.56 6.80
N LYS A 38 0.60 -7.09 7.36
CA LYS A 38 -0.50 -6.51 6.55
C LYS A 38 -0.07 -5.22 5.85
N ALA A 39 0.65 -4.34 6.54
CA ALA A 39 1.14 -3.10 5.95
C ALA A 39 2.11 -3.37 4.79
N GLU A 40 2.98 -4.37 4.91
CA GLU A 40 3.90 -4.79 3.85
C GLU A 40 3.15 -5.31 2.61
N VAL A 41 2.09 -6.09 2.81
CA VAL A 41 1.23 -6.55 1.70
C VAL A 41 0.56 -5.35 1.01
N GLU A 42 0.02 -4.41 1.76
CA GLU A 42 -0.61 -3.22 1.19
C GLU A 42 0.40 -2.30 0.47
N ALA A 43 1.62 -2.15 1.00
CA ALA A 43 2.69 -1.43 0.33
C ALA A 43 3.07 -2.08 -1.01
N ALA A 44 3.23 -3.41 -1.03
CA ALA A 44 3.53 -4.14 -2.26
C ALA A 44 2.41 -4.01 -3.31
N LYS A 45 1.14 -3.95 -2.89
CA LYS A 45 0.01 -3.68 -3.78
C LYS A 45 0.12 -2.29 -4.41
N ILE A 46 0.45 -1.27 -3.62
CA ILE A 46 0.63 0.11 -4.10
C ILE A 46 1.76 0.15 -5.13
N ASP A 47 2.90 -0.47 -4.86
CA ASP A 47 4.05 -0.50 -5.78
C ASP A 47 3.69 -1.18 -7.11
N GLY A 48 2.91 -2.27 -7.07
CA GLY A 48 2.41 -2.93 -8.27
C GLY A 48 1.53 -2.02 -9.12
N VAL A 49 0.58 -1.32 -8.49
CA VAL A 49 -0.29 -0.35 -9.18
C VAL A 49 0.52 0.82 -9.75
N ALA A 50 1.47 1.35 -8.97
CA ALA A 50 2.34 2.44 -9.38
C ALA A 50 3.18 2.08 -10.61
N THR A 51 3.68 0.84 -10.67
CA THR A 51 4.47 0.34 -11.81
C THR A 51 3.65 0.35 -13.11
N VAL A 52 2.41 -0.15 -13.05
CA VAL A 52 1.51 -0.17 -14.21
C VAL A 52 1.09 1.25 -14.62
N ALA A 53 0.76 2.10 -13.64
CA ALA A 53 0.41 3.49 -13.89
C ALA A 53 1.58 4.26 -14.53
N ALA A 54 2.80 4.08 -14.04
CA ALA A 54 3.99 4.72 -14.59
C ALA A 54 4.21 4.32 -16.06
N LYS A 55 4.04 3.03 -16.39
CA LYS A 55 4.13 2.57 -17.78
C LYS A 55 3.04 3.21 -18.66
N ALA A 56 1.80 3.24 -18.20
CA ALA A 56 0.71 3.89 -18.93
C ALA A 56 0.98 5.38 -19.17
N MET A 57 1.51 6.11 -18.17
CA MET A 57 1.88 7.52 -18.33
C MET A 57 3.00 7.72 -19.35
N GLN A 58 4.02 6.84 -19.37
CA GLN A 58 5.08 6.89 -20.37
C GLN A 58 4.55 6.68 -21.79
N ASP A 59 3.63 5.72 -21.96
CA ASP A 59 3.05 5.41 -23.26
C ASP A 59 2.11 6.54 -23.74
N VAL A 60 1.34 7.15 -22.84
CA VAL A 60 0.56 8.37 -23.14
C VAL A 60 1.47 9.52 -23.54
N ALA A 61 2.57 9.75 -22.83
CA ALA A 61 3.52 10.82 -23.17
C ALA A 61 4.13 10.62 -24.56
N LEU A 62 4.51 9.39 -24.91
CA LEU A 62 5.01 9.06 -26.24
C LEU A 62 3.94 9.30 -27.32
N LEU A 63 2.70 8.91 -27.04
CA LEU A 63 1.58 9.10 -27.97
C LEU A 63 1.30 10.58 -28.23
N SER A 64 1.27 11.41 -27.18
CA SER A 64 1.10 12.87 -27.31
C SER A 64 2.24 13.50 -28.11
N GLN A 65 3.48 13.03 -27.92
CA GLN A 65 4.62 13.51 -28.70
C GLN A 65 4.48 13.16 -30.20
N MET A 66 4.00 11.95 -30.50
CA MET A 66 3.71 11.53 -31.88
C MET A 66 2.59 12.35 -32.50
N GLU A 67 1.49 12.57 -31.77
CA GLU A 67 0.37 13.41 -32.20
C GLU A 67 0.86 14.82 -32.57
N GLN A 68 1.63 15.45 -31.69
CA GLN A 68 2.17 16.78 -31.91
C GLN A 68 3.05 16.83 -33.17
N SER A 69 3.93 15.83 -33.35
CA SER A 69 4.80 15.74 -34.54
C SER A 69 3.99 15.58 -35.83
N LEU A 70 3.00 14.69 -35.83
CA LEU A 70 2.17 14.44 -37.01
C LEU A 70 1.25 15.63 -37.33
N ALA A 71 0.71 16.31 -36.33
CA ALA A 71 -0.13 17.48 -36.51
C ALA A 71 0.62 18.64 -37.18
N GLN A 72 1.93 18.79 -36.91
CA GLN A 72 2.78 19.77 -37.61
C GLN A 72 3.02 19.39 -39.08
N THR A 73 3.03 18.10 -39.39
CA THR A 73 3.27 17.60 -40.75
C THR A 73 1.99 17.58 -41.59
N VAL A 74 0.86 17.20 -40.99
CA VAL A 74 -0.45 17.08 -41.64
C VAL A 74 -1.54 17.78 -40.82
N PRO A 75 -1.68 19.11 -40.94
CA PRO A 75 -2.60 19.90 -40.11
C PRO A 75 -4.07 19.47 -40.25
N HIS A 76 -4.50 19.06 -41.46
CA HIS A 76 -5.87 18.62 -41.71
C HIS A 76 -6.24 17.31 -40.99
N ALA A 77 -5.25 16.50 -40.58
CA ALA A 77 -5.47 15.27 -39.83
C ALA A 77 -5.52 15.47 -38.32
N SER A 78 -5.15 16.67 -37.81
CA SER A 78 -4.98 16.96 -36.38
C SER A 78 -6.19 16.53 -35.53
N GLY A 79 -7.42 16.87 -35.93
CA GLY A 79 -8.62 16.47 -35.17
C GLY A 79 -8.84 14.96 -35.09
N ARG A 80 -8.48 14.21 -36.16
CA ARG A 80 -8.57 12.74 -36.16
C ARG A 80 -7.49 12.13 -35.28
N LEU A 81 -6.28 12.70 -35.28
CA LEU A 81 -5.17 12.27 -34.43
C LEU A 81 -5.49 12.48 -32.95
N ALA A 82 -6.03 13.65 -32.57
CA ALA A 82 -6.47 13.93 -31.21
C ALA A 82 -7.51 12.90 -30.71
N THR A 83 -8.50 12.59 -31.55
CA THR A 83 -9.53 11.58 -31.20
C THR A 83 -8.92 10.20 -30.96
N ILE A 84 -7.93 9.79 -31.77
CA ILE A 84 -7.23 8.51 -31.58
C ILE A 84 -6.39 8.54 -30.31
N ALA A 85 -5.70 9.65 -30.04
CA ALA A 85 -4.89 9.83 -28.84
C ALA A 85 -5.74 9.73 -27.56
N ASP A 86 -6.89 10.40 -27.54
CA ASP A 86 -7.85 10.35 -26.43
C ASP A 86 -8.37 8.94 -26.18
N MET A 87 -8.81 8.22 -27.21
CA MET A 87 -9.29 6.84 -27.07
C MET A 87 -8.22 5.89 -26.53
N ALA A 88 -6.98 6.06 -26.97
CA ALA A 88 -5.85 5.28 -26.48
C ALA A 88 -5.54 5.61 -25.00
N ALA A 89 -5.54 6.90 -24.62
CA ALA A 89 -5.34 7.33 -23.24
C ALA A 89 -6.44 6.77 -22.31
N ILE A 90 -7.71 6.82 -22.73
CA ILE A 90 -8.82 6.24 -21.99
C ILE A 90 -8.66 4.72 -21.84
N SER A 91 -8.26 4.03 -22.92
CA SER A 91 -8.04 2.58 -22.88
C SER A 91 -6.92 2.19 -21.92
N MET A 92 -5.81 2.95 -21.92
CA MET A 92 -4.71 2.78 -20.98
C MET A 92 -5.15 3.03 -19.53
N ALA A 93 -5.95 4.07 -19.27
CA ALA A 93 -6.52 4.32 -17.96
C ALA A 93 -7.42 3.16 -17.49
N GLY A 94 -8.20 2.56 -18.40
CA GLY A 94 -8.97 1.34 -18.13
C GLY A 94 -8.09 0.17 -17.70
N VAL A 95 -6.96 -0.06 -18.38
CA VAL A 95 -5.99 -1.11 -18.01
C VAL A 95 -5.41 -0.87 -16.61
N VAL A 96 -5.06 0.38 -16.27
CA VAL A 96 -4.57 0.74 -14.93
C VAL A 96 -5.65 0.46 -13.87
N ALA A 97 -6.90 0.83 -14.13
CA ALA A 97 -8.01 0.58 -13.21
C ALA A 97 -8.25 -0.92 -12.98
N ASP A 98 -8.18 -1.73 -14.04
CA ASP A 98 -8.30 -3.17 -13.94
C ASP A 98 -7.13 -3.83 -13.22
N ALA A 99 -5.90 -3.34 -13.42
CA ALA A 99 -4.73 -3.78 -12.68
C ALA A 99 -4.89 -3.47 -11.18
N ALA A 100 -5.33 -2.26 -10.82
CA ALA A 100 -5.61 -1.89 -9.44
C ALA A 100 -6.66 -2.81 -8.79
N ARG A 101 -7.73 -3.15 -9.50
CA ARG A 101 -8.75 -4.11 -9.03
C ARG A 101 -8.24 -5.54 -8.91
N ARG A 102 -7.29 -5.97 -9.74
CA ARG A 102 -6.70 -7.32 -9.68
C ARG A 102 -5.71 -7.45 -8.54
N ILE A 103 -4.89 -6.41 -8.30
CA ILE A 103 -3.87 -6.37 -7.25
C ILE A 103 -4.50 -6.13 -5.87
N GLY A 104 -5.59 -5.35 -5.80
CA GLY A 104 -6.29 -5.07 -4.56
C GLY A 104 -7.07 -6.25 -3.98
N ARG A 105 -7.44 -7.24 -4.80
CA ARG A 105 -8.13 -8.48 -4.40
C ARG A 105 -7.16 -9.47 -3.78
#